data_AF-A0A1F0B221-F1
#
_entry.id   AF-A0A1F0B221-F1
#
_cell.length_a   1.000
_cell.length_b   1.000
_cell.length_c   1.000
_cell.angle_alpha   90.00
_cell.angle_beta   90.00
_cell.angle_gamma   90.00
#
_symmetry.space_group_name_H-M   'P 1'
#
loop_
_entity.id
_entity.type
_entity.pdbx_description
1 polymer ?
#
loop_
_entity_poly.entity_id
_entity_poly.type
_entity_poly.pdbx_seq_one_letter_code
_entity_poly.pdbx_strand_id
1 'polypeptide(L)'
;MNDLLLIPVIFLAVGGILILLWRLFLIASGLFLIGFVSFLIFVEVYGIYLFFTEPTLYFDDIRQHGLTSFTAVYLFINLMLVLGFSWRFINSKTKESM
;
A
#
# COMPACT_ATOMS: atom_id res chain seq x y z
N MET A 1 46.46 -18.20 -14.90
CA MET A 1 46.38 -18.16 -13.41
C MET A 1 45.47 -17.04 -12.92
N ASN A 2 45.33 -15.90 -13.63
CA ASN A 2 44.35 -14.85 -13.29
C ASN A 2 42.89 -15.32 -13.36
N ASP A 3 42.53 -16.15 -14.34
CA ASP A 3 41.12 -16.56 -14.55
C ASP A 3 40.57 -17.40 -13.39
N LEU A 4 41.45 -18.13 -12.69
CA LEU A 4 41.07 -19.01 -11.58
C LEU A 4 40.79 -18.23 -10.29
N LEU A 5 41.40 -17.05 -10.13
CA LEU A 5 41.16 -16.12 -9.01
C LEU A 5 40.00 -15.15 -9.29
N LEU A 6 39.63 -14.96 -10.56
CA LEU A 6 38.53 -14.08 -10.96
C LEU A 6 37.17 -14.60 -10.46
N ILE A 7 36.95 -15.91 -10.55
CA ILE A 7 35.70 -16.58 -10.16
C ILE A 7 35.33 -16.28 -8.70
N PRO A 8 36.18 -16.55 -7.68
CA PRO A 8 35.83 -16.25 -6.29
C PRO A 8 35.65 -14.75 -6.01
N VAL A 9 36.38 -13.88 -6.72
CA VAL A 9 36.23 -12.42 -6.58
C VAL A 9 34.87 -11.95 -7.11
N ILE A 10 34.39 -12.48 -8.23
CA ILE A 10 33.06 -12.18 -8.76
C ILE A 10 31.98 -12.64 -7.79
N PHE A 11 32.09 -13.85 -7.24
CA PHE A 11 31.13 -14.36 -6.24
C PHE A 11 31.09 -13.48 -4.98
N LEU A 12 32.25 -13.02 -4.50
CA LEU A 12 32.31 -12.09 -3.37
C LEU A 12 31.68 -10.73 -3.70
N ALA A 13 31.94 -10.17 -4.88
CA ALA A 13 31.39 -8.89 -5.30
C ALA A 13 29.86 -8.97 -5.46
N VAL A 14 29.35 -9.99 -6.16
CA VAL A 14 27.90 -10.20 -6.35
C VAL A 14 27.22 -10.49 -5.03
N GLY A 15 27.79 -11.36 -4.19
CA GLY A 15 27.27 -11.65 -2.85
C GLY A 15 27.23 -10.41 -1.96
N GLY A 16 28.28 -9.59 -1.99
CA GLY A 16 28.34 -8.32 -1.27
C GLY A 16 27.24 -7.35 -1.70
N ILE A 17 27.06 -7.15 -3.01
CA ILE A 17 25.99 -6.30 -3.56
C ILE A 17 24.62 -6.84 -3.15
N LEU A 18 24.40 -8.16 -3.24
CA LEU A 18 23.13 -8.78 -2.87
C LEU A 18 22.79 -8.56 -1.39
N ILE A 19 23.77 -8.70 -0.49
CA ILE A 19 23.58 -8.43 0.94
C ILE A 19 23.25 -6.95 1.18
N LEU A 20 23.91 -6.03 0.49
CA LEU A 20 23.62 -4.60 0.60
C LEU A 20 22.20 -4.27 0.13
N LEU A 21 21.80 -4.80 -1.03
CA LEU A 21 20.45 -4.63 -1.57
C LEU A 21 19.39 -5.24 -0.65
N TRP A 22 19.64 -6.41 -0.08
CA TRP A 22 18.74 -7.04 0.89
C TRP A 22 18.48 -6.14 2.09
N ARG A 23 19.54 -5.55 2.67
CA ARG A 23 19.40 -4.64 3.82
C ARG A 23 18.66 -3.35 3.45
N LEU A 24 18.96 -2.77 2.29
CA LEU A 24 18.25 -1.60 1.77
C LEU A 24 16.77 -1.89 1.58
N PHE A 25 16.44 -3.05 0.99
CA PHE A 25 15.07 -3.47 0.78
C PHE A 25 14.30 -3.65 2.10
N LEU A 26 14.92 -4.25 3.13
CA LEU A 26 14.29 -4.39 4.45
C LEU A 26 14.00 -3.03 5.10
N ILE A 27 14.91 -2.07 5.01
CA ILE A 27 14.70 -0.73 5.57
C ILE A 27 13.63 0.03 4.77
N ALA A 28 13.73 -0.01 3.44
CA ALA A 28 12.79 0.66 2.55
C ALA A 28 11.37 0.09 2.69
N SER A 29 11.22 -1.23 2.82
CA SER A 29 9.91 -1.87 3.03
C SER A 29 9.30 -1.49 4.38
N GLY A 30 10.10 -1.39 5.45
CA GLY A 30 9.62 -0.90 6.74
C GLY A 30 9.11 0.54 6.67
N LEU A 31 9.89 1.43 6.05
CA LEU A 31 9.49 2.83 5.87
C LEU A 31 8.26 2.95 4.96
N PHE A 32 8.22 2.16 3.89
CA PHE A 32 7.08 2.09 2.98
C PHE A 32 5.81 1.65 3.71
N LEU A 33 5.88 0.62 4.56
CA LEU A 33 4.72 0.15 5.31
C LEU A 33 4.18 1.21 6.27
N ILE A 34 5.06 1.91 7.01
CA ILE A 34 4.66 2.99 7.92
C ILE A 34 4.05 4.15 7.15
N GLY A 35 4.68 4.55 6.04
CA GLY A 35 4.16 5.59 5.15
C GLY A 35 2.80 5.21 4.56
N PHE A 36 2.64 3.94 4.16
CA PHE A 36 1.39 3.42 3.62
C PHE A 36 0.26 3.41 4.65
N VAL A 37 0.51 2.95 5.88
CA VAL A 37 -0.49 3.00 6.96
C VAL A 37 -0.87 4.45 7.29
N SER A 38 0.12 5.35 7.37
CA SER A 38 -0.12 6.77 7.62
C SER A 38 -0.93 7.42 6.50
N PHE A 39 -0.63 7.07 5.25
CA PHE A 39 -1.38 7.49 4.07
C PHE A 39 -2.84 7.02 4.13
N LEU A 40 -3.09 5.76 4.49
CA LEU A 40 -4.46 5.26 4.64
C LEU A 40 -5.24 6.05 5.70
N ILE A 41 -4.66 6.28 6.87
CA ILE A 41 -5.30 7.07 7.94
C ILE A 41 -5.57 8.50 7.45
N PHE A 42 -4.61 9.12 6.77
CA PHE A 42 -4.77 10.46 6.22
C PHE A 42 -5.92 10.54 5.22
N VAL A 43 -5.98 9.61 4.27
CA VAL A 43 -7.04 9.56 3.25
C VAL A 43 -8.41 9.42 3.91
N GLU A 44 -8.54 8.56 4.92
CA GLU A 44 -9.81 8.39 5.64
C GLU A 44 -10.23 9.64 6.41
N VAL A 45 -9.33 10.21 7.22
CA VAL A 45 -9.66 11.39 8.04
C VAL A 45 -9.99 12.59 7.15
N TYR A 46 -9.19 12.83 6.11
CA TYR A 46 -9.41 13.96 5.21
C TYR A 46 -10.61 13.73 4.28
N GLY A 47 -10.85 12.48 3.83
CA GLY A 47 -12.03 12.14 3.04
C GLY A 47 -13.34 12.33 3.80
N ILE A 48 -13.38 11.92 5.08
CA ILE A 48 -14.52 12.19 5.98
C ILE A 48 -14.70 13.71 6.16
N TYR A 49 -13.62 14.45 6.39
CA TYR A 49 -13.67 15.91 6.51
C TYR A 49 -14.29 16.56 5.27
N LEU A 50 -13.79 16.23 4.07
CA LEU A 50 -14.31 16.73 2.79
C LEU A 50 -15.78 16.38 2.62
N PHE A 51 -16.17 15.14 2.93
CA PHE A 51 -17.54 14.68 2.74
C PHE A 51 -18.55 15.46 3.61
N PHE A 52 -18.21 15.72 4.88
CA PHE A 52 -19.13 16.36 5.81
C PHE A 52 -19.05 17.90 5.82
N THR A 53 -17.85 18.45 5.61
CA THR A 53 -17.60 19.89 5.83
C THR A 53 -17.49 20.65 4.51
N GLU A 54 -16.97 20.02 3.46
CA GLU A 54 -16.70 20.66 2.17
C GLU A 54 -17.23 19.84 0.98
N PRO A 55 -18.54 19.51 0.95
CA PRO A 55 -19.11 18.62 -0.06
C PRO A 55 -18.99 19.16 -1.49
N THR A 56 -18.92 20.48 -1.67
CA THR A 56 -18.69 21.09 -2.98
C THR A 56 -17.32 20.70 -3.53
N LEU A 57 -16.26 20.82 -2.72
CA LEU A 57 -14.91 20.42 -3.10
C LEU A 57 -14.81 18.91 -3.32
N TYR A 58 -15.49 18.11 -2.50
CA TYR A 58 -15.60 16.67 -2.67
C TYR A 58 -16.14 16.28 -4.06
N PHE A 59 -17.27 16.87 -4.49
CA PHE A 59 -17.85 16.54 -5.80
C PHE A 59 -17.09 17.18 -6.96
N ASP A 60 -16.54 18.37 -6.79
CA ASP A 60 -15.77 19.04 -7.83
C ASP A 60 -14.45 18.31 -8.13
N ASP A 61 -13.79 17.77 -7.12
CA ASP A 61 -12.59 16.94 -7.27
C ASP A 61 -12.86 15.71 -8.14
N ILE A 62 -13.97 14.98 -7.91
CA ILE A 62 -14.38 13.86 -8.78
C ILE A 62 -14.71 14.35 -10.19
N ARG A 63 -15.39 15.49 -10.34
CA ARG A 63 -15.79 16.00 -11.68
C ARG A 63 -14.60 16.40 -12.53
N GLN A 64 -13.57 16.99 -11.91
CA GLN A 64 -12.39 17.48 -12.60
C GLN A 64 -11.35 16.38 -12.85
N HIS A 65 -11.14 15.49 -11.87
CA HIS A 65 -10.07 14.50 -11.90
C HIS A 65 -10.57 13.05 -12.03
N GLY A 66 -11.88 12.81 -12.02
CA GLY A 66 -12.47 11.49 -12.26
C GLY A 66 -11.96 10.44 -11.28
N LEU A 67 -11.44 9.33 -11.82
CA LEU A 67 -10.90 8.20 -11.05
C LEU A 67 -9.52 8.46 -10.44
N THR A 68 -8.80 9.49 -10.88
CA THR A 68 -7.50 9.88 -10.31
C THR A 68 -7.64 10.97 -9.23
N SER A 69 -8.87 11.36 -8.91
CA SER A 69 -9.18 12.32 -7.85
C SER A 69 -8.85 11.74 -6.47
N PHE A 70 -8.55 12.63 -5.51
CA PHE A 70 -8.37 12.22 -4.10
C PHE A 70 -9.65 11.53 -3.59
N THR A 71 -10.80 12.09 -3.96
CA THR A 71 -12.10 11.60 -3.55
C THR A 71 -12.42 10.20 -4.09
N ALA A 72 -12.01 9.89 -5.33
CA ALA A 72 -12.16 8.55 -5.88
C ALA A 72 -11.31 7.52 -5.12
N VAL A 73 -10.09 7.88 -4.71
CA VAL A 73 -9.22 7.02 -3.88
C VAL A 73 -9.86 6.75 -2.52
N TYR A 74 -10.38 7.79 -1.85
CA TYR A 74 -11.12 7.63 -0.60
C TYR A 74 -12.32 6.69 -0.74
N LEU A 75 -13.13 6.89 -1.79
CA LEU A 75 -14.31 6.06 -2.05
C LEU A 75 -13.94 4.61 -2.33
N PHE A 76 -12.86 4.39 -3.10
CA PHE A 76 -12.35 3.07 -3.44
C PHE A 76 -11.86 2.30 -2.21
N ILE A 77 -11.08 2.96 -1.34
CA ILE A 77 -10.60 2.35 -0.09
C ILE A 77 -11.79 1.98 0.80
N ASN A 78 -12.77 2.88 0.98
CA ASN A 78 -13.97 2.60 1.75
C ASN A 78 -14.79 1.43 1.17
N LEU A 79 -14.95 1.38 -0.16
CA LEU A 79 -15.64 0.28 -0.82
C LEU A 79 -14.93 -1.06 -0.57
N MET A 80 -13.60 -1.11 -0.71
CA MET A 80 -12.82 -2.30 -0.42
C MET A 80 -12.97 -2.75 1.04
N LEU A 81 -12.97 -1.81 1.98
CA LEU A 81 -13.17 -2.11 3.40
C LEU A 81 -14.55 -2.71 3.65
N VAL A 82 -15.61 -2.09 3.14
CA VAL A 82 -16.99 -2.59 3.29
C VAL A 82 -17.15 -3.99 2.71
N LEU A 83 -16.62 -4.23 1.50
CA LEU A 83 -16.66 -5.56 0.88
C LEU A 83 -15.87 -6.59 1.68
N GLY A 84 -14.68 -6.22 2.18
CA GLY A 84 -13.84 -7.09 3.01
C GLY A 84 -14.49 -7.47 4.34
N PHE A 85 -15.11 -6.50 5.03
CA PHE A 85 -15.85 -6.76 6.27
C PHE A 85 -17.11 -7.59 6.02
N SER A 86 -17.87 -7.28 4.97
CA SER A 86 -19.08 -8.03 4.61
C SER A 86 -18.75 -9.49 4.29
N TRP A 87 -17.68 -9.74 3.52
CA TRP A 87 -17.22 -11.09 3.22
C TRP A 87 -16.82 -11.86 4.48
N ARG A 88 -16.04 -11.26 5.37
CA ARG A 88 -15.66 -11.88 6.65
C ARG A 88 -16.88 -12.21 7.50
N PHE A 89 -17.85 -11.30 7.56
CA PHE A 89 -19.07 -11.48 8.32
C PHE A 89 -19.90 -12.65 7.77
N ILE A 90 -20.16 -12.68 6.46
CA ILE A 90 -20.89 -13.78 5.81
C ILE A 90 -20.19 -15.12 6.06
N ASN A 91 -18.88 -15.18 5.86
CA ASN A 91 -18.12 -16.41 6.04
C ASN A 91 -18.12 -16.89 7.52
N SER A 92 -18.16 -15.97 8.49
CA SER A 92 -18.28 -16.34 9.90
C SER A 92 -19.61 -17.03 10.20
N LYS A 93 -20.71 -16.56 9.60
CA LYS A 93 -22.04 -17.14 9.78
C LYS A 93 -22.17 -18.51 9.11
N THR A 94 -21.60 -18.67 7.92
CA THR A 94 -21.58 -19.96 7.22
C THR A 94 -20.85 -21.04 8.04
N LYS A 95 -19.76 -20.67 8.72
CA LYS A 95 -19.00 -21.61 9.59
C LYS A 95 -19.72 -21.99 10.88
N GLU A 96 -20.55 -21.11 11.44
CA GLU A 96 -21.39 -21.44 12.61
C GLU A 96 -22.58 -22.36 12.26
N SER A 97 -23.00 -22.37 10.99
CA SER A 97 -24.14 -23.16 10.51
C SER A 97 -23.80 -24.56 9.99
N MET A 98 -22.52 -24.94 9.96
CA MET A 98 -22.04 -26.29 9.61
C MET A 98 -21.68 -27.07 10.87
#